data_AF-A0AAW2IQV1-F1
#
_entry.id   AF-A0AAW2IQV1-F1
#
_cell.length_a   1.000
_cell.length_b   1.000
_cell.length_c   1.000
_cell.angle_alpha   90.00
_cell.angle_beta   90.00
_cell.angle_gamma   90.00
#
_symmetry.space_group_name_H-M   'P 1'
#
loop_
_entity.id
_entity.type
_entity.pdbx_description
1 polymer ?
#
loop_
_entity_poly.entity_id
_entity_poly.type
_entity_poly.pdbx_seq_one_letter_code
_entity_poly.pdbx_strand_id
1 'polypeptide(L)'
;MYGAHYLMLVYYSKVYVHKLHELENSVSIIRCNLEKIFPLACFDSMEHLIVQLPYEARVGGPVQYKWIYAFERFLCELKKKVKNKTHIEASVVEAYIVEEISLLTLQYFEPDVQSKRSMP
;
A
#
# COMPACT_ATOMS: atom_id res chain seq x y z
N MET A 1 -16.88 5.67 -0.03
CA MET A 1 -16.15 6.34 1.08
C MET A 1 -15.84 5.41 2.27
N TYR A 2 -16.36 4.17 2.35
CA TYR A 2 -16.00 3.21 3.41
C TYR A 2 -14.80 2.30 3.08
N GLY A 3 -14.48 2.06 1.80
CA GLY A 3 -13.36 1.19 1.41
C GLY A 3 -11.98 1.76 1.71
N ALA A 4 -11.80 3.08 1.64
CA ALA A 4 -10.53 3.73 1.94
C ALA A 4 -10.21 3.72 3.45
N HIS A 5 -11.24 3.74 4.30
CA HIS A 5 -11.07 3.72 5.76
C HIS A 5 -10.66 2.33 6.28
N TYR A 6 -11.22 1.26 5.68
CA TYR A 6 -10.82 -0.11 5.98
C TYR A 6 -9.37 -0.40 5.55
N LEU A 7 -8.95 0.13 4.39
CA LEU A 7 -7.56 0.06 3.93
C LEU A 7 -6.60 0.86 4.82
N MET A 8 -7.02 2.01 5.37
CA MET A 8 -6.19 2.83 6.25
C MET A 8 -5.92 2.16 7.61
N LEU A 9 -6.87 1.36 8.13
CA LEU A 9 -6.67 0.56 9.35
C LEU A 9 -5.65 -0.57 9.15
N VAL A 10 -5.66 -1.22 7.98
CA VAL A 10 -4.62 -2.19 7.60
C VAL A 10 -3.26 -1.49 7.42
N TYR A 11 -3.27 -0.25 6.94
CA TYR A 11 -2.06 0.56 6.76
C TYR A 11 -1.39 0.97 8.08
N TYR A 12 -2.13 1.17 9.18
CA TYR A 12 -1.59 1.68 10.44
C TYR A 12 -1.26 0.62 11.50
N SER A 13 -1.67 -0.63 11.32
CA SER A 13 -1.55 -1.63 12.38
C SER A 13 -0.10 -2.08 12.54
N LYS A 14 0.57 -1.59 13.59
CA LYS A 14 1.75 -2.25 14.17
C LYS A 14 1.41 -3.74 14.30
N VAL A 15 2.11 -4.57 13.53
CA VAL A 15 1.94 -6.03 13.60
C VAL A 15 2.57 -6.50 14.91
N TYR A 16 1.76 -6.60 15.96
CA TYR A 16 2.19 -7.17 17.23
C TYR A 16 2.30 -8.69 17.08
N VAL A 17 3.52 -9.21 17.06
CA VAL A 17 3.80 -10.65 16.89
C VAL A 17 3.02 -11.52 17.89
N HIS A 18 2.85 -11.03 19.12
CA HIS A 18 2.04 -11.70 20.14
C HIS A 18 0.57 -11.90 19.73
N LYS A 19 -0.06 -10.86 19.16
CA LYS A 19 -1.46 -10.93 18.69
C LYS A 19 -1.60 -11.84 17.47
N LEU A 20 -0.59 -11.92 16.60
CA LEU A 20 -0.60 -12.85 15.47
C LEU A 20 -0.56 -14.32 15.94
N HIS A 21 0.19 -14.62 17.00
CA HIS A 21 0.25 -15.97 17.57
C HIS A 21 -1.09 -16.39 18.21
N GLU A 22 -1.75 -15.46 18.90
CA GLU A 22 -3.12 -15.68 19.41
C GLU A 22 -4.12 -15.87 18.25
N LEU A 23 -3.95 -15.12 17.16
CA LEU A 23 -4.79 -15.23 15.97
C LEU A 23 -4.59 -16.57 15.24
N GLU A 24 -3.35 -17.04 15.08
CA GLU A 24 -3.06 -18.38 14.51
C GLU A 24 -3.77 -19.49 15.31
N ASN A 25 -3.71 -19.43 16.64
CA ASN A 25 -4.37 -20.42 17.51
C ASN A 25 -5.90 -20.35 17.42
N SER A 26 -6.48 -19.14 17.46
CA SER A 26 -7.94 -18.97 17.39
C SER A 26 -8.53 -19.33 16.02
N VAL A 27 -7.81 -19.08 14.93
CA VAL A 27 -8.22 -19.44 13.56
C VAL A 27 -8.34 -20.96 13.40
N SER A 28 -7.45 -21.74 14.02
CA SER A 28 -7.54 -23.21 14.01
C SER A 28 -8.83 -23.72 14.69
N ILE A 29 -9.24 -23.09 15.78
CA ILE A 29 -10.45 -23.42 16.53
C ILE A 29 -11.70 -23.00 15.76
N ILE A 30 -11.69 -21.80 15.17
CA ILE A 30 -12.79 -21.29 14.35
C ILE A 30 -13.02 -22.21 13.15
N ARG A 31 -11.96 -22.66 12.47
CA ARG A 31 -12.07 -23.63 11.37
C ARG A 31 -12.71 -24.94 11.82
N CYS A 32 -12.25 -25.50 12.93
CA CYS A 32 -12.83 -26.72 13.50
C CYS A 32 -14.31 -26.56 13.86
N ASN A 33 -14.73 -25.37 14.31
CA ASN A 33 -16.13 -25.09 14.61
C ASN A 33 -16.97 -24.86 13.35
N LEU A 34 -16.40 -24.23 12.32
CA LEU A 34 -17.05 -24.08 11.01
C LEU A 34 -17.25 -25.44 10.32
N GLU A 35 -16.26 -26.34 10.38
CA GLU A 35 -16.34 -27.70 9.82
C GLU A 35 -17.47 -28.53 10.45
N LYS A 36 -17.88 -28.20 11.68
CA LYS A 36 -19.02 -28.85 12.35
C LYS A 36 -20.38 -28.30 11.91
N ILE A 37 -20.42 -27.08 11.39
CA ILE A 37 -21.66 -26.35 11.05
C ILE A 37 -21.95 -26.47 9.55
N PHE A 38 -20.92 -26.41 8.72
CA PHE A 38 -21.04 -26.39 7.27
C PHE A 38 -20.72 -27.76 6.65
N PRO A 39 -21.50 -28.25 5.68
CA PRO A 39 -21.15 -29.44 4.93
C PRO A 39 -19.84 -29.23 4.15
N LEU A 40 -19.04 -30.29 4.01
CA LEU A 40 -17.70 -30.27 3.40
C LEU A 40 -17.65 -29.61 2.00
N ALA A 41 -18.78 -29.57 1.29
CA ALA A 41 -18.92 -28.93 -0.03
C ALA A 41 -18.98 -27.39 0.00
N CYS A 42 -19.15 -26.79 1.18
CA CYS A 42 -19.16 -25.33 1.36
C CYS A 42 -17.75 -24.73 1.54
N PHE A 43 -16.76 -25.57 1.88
CA PHE A 43 -15.38 -25.15 2.03
C PHE A 43 -14.73 -24.99 0.66
N ASP A 44 -14.86 -23.80 0.10
CA ASP A 44 -14.08 -23.41 -1.08
C ASP A 44 -12.63 -23.05 -0.69
N SER A 45 -11.77 -22.86 -1.69
CA SER A 45 -10.36 -22.50 -1.47
C SER A 45 -10.15 -21.17 -0.73
N MET A 46 -11.16 -20.31 -0.63
CA MET A 46 -11.08 -19.01 0.03
C MET A 46 -11.05 -19.14 1.55
N GLU A 47 -11.63 -20.20 2.11
CA GLU A 47 -11.58 -20.46 3.55
C GLU A 47 -10.17 -20.85 4.02
N HIS A 48 -9.41 -21.54 3.15
CA HIS A 48 -8.02 -21.89 3.42
C HIS A 48 -7.09 -20.67 3.37
N LEU A 49 -7.40 -19.67 2.54
CA LEU A 49 -6.65 -18.42 2.47
C LEU A 49 -6.68 -17.67 3.82
N ILE A 50 -7.83 -17.64 4.50
CA ILE A 50 -7.99 -16.99 5.80
C ILE A 50 -7.06 -17.61 6.86
N VAL A 51 -6.80 -18.91 6.76
CA VAL A 51 -5.91 -19.64 7.68
C VAL A 51 -4.43 -19.27 7.47
N GLN A 52 -4.05 -18.94 6.24
CA GLN A 52 -2.66 -18.63 5.90
C GLN A 52 -2.29 -17.16 6.17
N LEU A 53 -3.28 -16.27 6.23
CA LEU A 53 -3.07 -14.83 6.43
C LEU A 53 -2.28 -14.46 7.71
N PRO A 54 -2.54 -15.04 8.90
CA PRO A 54 -1.77 -14.71 10.11
C PRO A 54 -0.31 -15.15 10.02
N TYR A 55 -0.07 -16.33 9.44
CA TYR A 55 1.27 -16.86 9.18
C TYR A 55 2.01 -15.98 8.16
N GLU A 56 1.34 -15.63 7.06
CA GLU A 56 1.90 -14.77 6.03
C GLU A 56 2.17 -13.34 6.55
N ALA A 57 1.31 -12.81 7.42
CA ALA A 57 1.52 -11.53 8.09
C ALA A 57 2.69 -11.58 9.09
N ARG A 58 2.90 -12.72 9.75
CA ARG A 58 4.03 -12.94 10.67
C ARG A 58 5.36 -13.03 9.92
N VAL A 59 5.41 -13.82 8.86
CA VAL A 59 6.63 -14.02 8.05
C VAL A 59 6.91 -12.81 7.16
N GLY A 60 5.85 -12.22 6.60
CA GLY A 60 5.94 -11.11 5.65
C GLY A 60 6.04 -9.74 6.26
N GLY A 61 5.80 -9.59 7.57
CA GLY A 61 5.79 -8.30 8.23
C GLY A 61 4.64 -7.39 7.76
N PRO A 62 4.72 -6.07 8.03
CA PRO A 62 3.70 -5.12 7.63
C PRO A 62 3.46 -5.16 6.12
N VAL A 63 2.18 -5.29 5.76
CA VAL A 63 1.68 -5.39 4.38
C VAL A 63 2.14 -4.24 3.48
N GLN A 64 2.52 -3.09 4.06
CA GLN A 64 3.05 -1.92 3.36
C GLN A 64 4.21 -2.23 2.41
N TYR A 65 5.10 -3.16 2.76
CA TYR A 65 6.27 -3.50 1.92
C TYR A 65 5.97 -4.49 0.79
N LYS A 66 4.80 -5.13 0.79
CA LYS A 66 4.39 -6.10 -0.23
C LYS A 66 3.52 -5.49 -1.34
N TRP A 67 3.06 -4.26 -1.18
CA TRP A 67 2.17 -3.62 -2.14
C TRP A 67 2.94 -3.10 -3.36
N ILE A 68 2.98 -3.92 -4.41
CA ILE A 68 3.46 -3.54 -5.74
C ILE A 68 2.78 -2.26 -6.24
N TYR A 69 1.51 -2.05 -5.88
CA TYR A 69 0.73 -0.88 -6.28
C TYR A 69 1.39 0.47 -5.93
N ALA A 70 2.05 0.59 -4.76
CA ALA A 70 2.73 1.83 -4.39
C ALA A 70 3.92 2.11 -5.33
N PHE A 71 4.66 1.07 -5.67
CA PHE A 71 5.79 1.14 -6.60
C PHE A 71 5.33 1.41 -8.04
N GLU A 72 4.26 0.74 -8.50
CA GLU A 72 3.66 0.99 -9.82
C GLU A 72 3.15 2.43 -9.96
N ARG A 73 2.52 2.97 -8.91
CA ARG A 73 2.06 4.36 -8.90
C ARG A 73 3.23 5.34 -9.00
N PHE A 74 4.32 5.08 -8.26
CA PHE A 74 5.53 5.89 -8.34
C PHE A 74 6.15 5.85 -9.74
N LEU A 75 6.30 4.66 -10.33
CA LEU A 75 6.80 4.50 -11.69
C LEU A 75 5.90 5.17 -12.73
N CYS A 76 4.58 5.13 -12.55
CA CYS A 76 3.63 5.82 -13.42
C CYS A 76 3.87 7.34 -13.43
N GLU A 77 4.11 7.95 -12.25
CA GLU A 77 4.44 9.37 -12.16
C GLU A 77 5.80 9.69 -12.80
N LEU A 78 6.83 8.86 -12.58
CA LEU A 78 8.11 9.03 -13.24
C LEU A 78 7.99 8.96 -14.77
N LYS A 79 7.16 8.04 -15.28
CA LYS A 79 6.91 7.91 -16.72
C LYS A 79 6.28 9.17 -17.32
N LYS A 80 5.43 9.88 -16.57
CA LYS A 80 4.86 11.17 -17.00
C LYS A 80 5.91 12.30 -17.03
N LYS A 81 6.99 12.18 -16.25
CA LYS A 81 8.09 13.17 -16.21
C LYS A 81 9.06 13.04 -17.39
N VAL A 82 9.07 11.90 -18.10
CA VAL A 82 9.93 11.69 -19.27
C VAL A 82 9.42 12.50 -20.46
N LYS A 83 10.06 13.64 -20.72
CA LYS A 83 9.82 14.49 -21.90
C LYS A 83 10.74 14.10 -23.06
N ASN A 84 11.97 13.72 -22.77
CA ASN A 84 12.94 13.26 -23.77
C ASN A 84 13.17 11.74 -23.65
N LYS A 85 12.82 10.99 -24.70
CA LYS A 85 12.98 9.53 -24.77
C LYS A 85 14.39 9.08 -25.13
N THR A 86 15.25 9.95 -25.68
CA THR A 86 16.64 9.59 -26.00
C THR A 86 17.53 9.58 -24.76
N HIS A 87 17.21 10.39 -23.76
CA HIS A 87 17.91 10.47 -22.47
C HIS A 87 16.89 10.48 -21.32
N ILE A 88 16.35 9.30 -21.03
CA ILE A 88 15.24 9.12 -20.08
C ILE A 88 15.65 9.57 -18.67
N GLU A 89 16.83 9.14 -18.19
CA GLU A 89 17.32 9.48 -16.85
C GLU A 89 17.53 10.99 -16.69
N ALA A 90 18.20 11.63 -17.65
CA ALA A 90 18.41 13.07 -17.65
C ALA A 90 17.08 13.85 -17.67
N SER A 91 16.09 13.39 -18.45
CA SER A 91 14.77 14.01 -18.51
C SER A 91 14.01 13.92 -17.18
N VAL A 92 14.15 12.81 -16.45
CA VAL A 92 13.53 12.65 -15.13
C VAL A 92 14.21 13.56 -14.11
N VAL A 93 15.54 13.61 -14.09
CA VAL A 93 16.33 14.45 -13.18
C VAL A 93 15.99 15.93 -13.38
N GLU A 94 15.93 16.39 -14.63
CA GLU A 94 15.55 17.77 -14.96
C GLU A 94 14.16 18.11 -14.42
N ALA A 95 13.17 17.23 -14.66
CA ALA A 95 11.82 17.42 -14.16
C ALA A 95 11.72 17.39 -12.62
N TYR A 96 12.62 16.64 -11.96
CA TYR A 96 12.72 16.58 -10.51
C TYR A 96 13.31 17.88 -9.93
N ILE A 97 14.40 18.39 -10.52
CA ILE A 97 15.03 19.66 -10.10
C ILE A 97 14.04 20.82 -10.18
N VAL A 98 13.28 20.93 -11.28
CA VAL A 98 12.27 21.99 -11.44
C VAL A 98 11.18 21.90 -10.37
N GLU A 99 10.78 20.67 -10.00
CA GLU A 99 9.77 20.46 -8.96
C GLU A 99 10.28 20.85 -7.57
N GLU A 100 11.49 20.43 -7.19
CA GLU A 100 12.12 20.82 -5.92
C GLU A 100 12.31 22.33 -5.82
N ILE A 101 12.78 22.99 -6.88
CA ILE A 101 12.90 24.45 -6.91
C ILE A 101 11.53 25.11 -6.73
N SER A 102 10.50 24.60 -7.39
CA SER A 102 9.13 25.11 -7.23
C SER A 102 8.63 24.95 -5.78
N LEU A 103 8.90 23.80 -5.15
CA LEU A 103 8.52 23.53 -3.77
C LEU A 103 9.25 24.43 -2.77
N LEU A 104 10.56 24.63 -2.96
CA LEU A 104 11.33 25.56 -2.15
C LEU A 104 10.84 27.00 -2.33
N THR A 105 10.55 27.41 -3.57
CA THR A 105 10.04 28.75 -3.87
C THR A 105 8.72 29.01 -3.12
N LEU A 106 7.82 28.03 -3.04
CA LEU A 106 6.58 28.14 -2.24
C LEU A 106 6.82 28.28 -0.73
N GLN A 107 7.92 27.77 -0.21
CA GLN A 107 8.25 27.87 1.21
C GLN A 107 8.83 29.25 1.57
N TYR A 108 9.46 29.93 0.61
CA TYR A 108 10.15 31.21 0.82
C TYR A 108 9.38 32.43 0.29
N PHE A 109 8.52 32.29 -0.73
CA PHE A 109 7.77 33.39 -1.35
C PHE A 109 6.27 33.36 -1.01
N GLU A 110 5.59 34.50 -1.15
CA GLU A 110 4.16 34.65 -0.86
C GLU A 110 3.26 33.72 -1.70
N PRO A 111 2.09 33.31 -1.19
CA PRO A 111 1.22 32.28 -1.81
C PRO A 111 0.62 32.65 -3.18
N ASP A 112 0.86 33.87 -3.67
CA ASP A 112 0.36 34.36 -4.95
C ASP A 112 1.23 33.92 -6.15
N VAL A 113 2.40 33.31 -5.89
CA VAL A 113 3.27 32.77 -6.94
C VAL A 113 2.73 31.43 -7.45
N GLN A 114 2.34 31.42 -8.73
CA GLN A 114 1.86 30.21 -9.38
C GLN A 114 2.93 29.11 -9.42
N SER A 115 2.57 27.94 -8.88
CA SER A 115 3.41 26.75 -8.82
C SER A 115 2.62 25.54 -9.31
N LYS A 116 3.32 24.41 -9.52
CA LYS A 116 2.67 23.12 -9.81
C LYS A 116 1.59 22.71 -8.79
N ARG A 117 1.63 23.19 -7.54
CA ARG A 117 0.61 22.90 -6.51
C ARG A 117 -0.60 23.83 -6.58
N SER A 118 -0.47 25.01 -7.17
CA SER A 118 -1.53 26.03 -7.26
C SER A 118 -2.21 26.08 -8.63
N MET A 119 -1.79 25.26 -9.60
CA MET A 119 -2.55 25.03 -10.82
C MET A 119 -3.81 24.22 -10.49
N PRO A 120 -4.99 24.60 -11.02
CA PRO A 120 -6.23 23.86 -10.83
C PRO A 120 -6.20 22.46 -11.47
#